data_AF-A0A951JQN0-F1
#
_entry.id   AF-A0A951JQN0-F1
#
_cell.length_a   1.000
_cell.length_b   1.000
_cell.length_c   1.000
_cell.angle_alpha   90.00
_cell.angle_beta   90.00
_cell.angle_gamma   90.00
#
_symmetry.space_group_name_H-M   'P 1'
#
loop_
_entity.id
_entity.type
_entity.pdbx_description
1 polymer ?
#
loop_
_entity_poly.entity_id
_entity_poly.type
_entity_poly.pdbx_seq_one_letter_code
_entity_poly.pdbx_strand_id
1 'polypeptide(L)'
;MAPIIHVYAVVAGMYAFAGAILSSEESFLAAHVSAQERAMGTLVFAGSLLISVLAAIFVAHRARIDSHDWLRTGGGLSARRAWIGVTIGYVAYLSLHAMSDVIQLGQIPSLARWAWILSFLALLLLWQDGRLPLPHLLLALVVVAIDVVTGLGTGSLYAGLLAPIAAFSLVVHRWRRVPWMLLVAALVAGLALNAQKSQFRVTYGVGGNTADVELIPAGLEFVRNIPEGMSALGTEEGLSWSARRFAYSSGGLLAVVMGDNRDHYDQWDARTYAFLPVVIVPRALFPWKPEATFGNEFGRAFGLLAGNDFRTSANLPMVAEAYITFGWTGILTVAIALGGLLGVLSLVLRGRSPSAVLLSAMASTVVISGIETDSTHAIGFLPAILVLGVPLVRWLTPLRTEKP
;
A
#
# COMPACT_ATOMS: atom_id res chain seq x y z
N MET A 1 -12.57 -24.89 -5.83
CA MET A 1 -11.36 -25.43 -5.19
C MET A 1 -10.09 -25.31 -6.04
N ALA A 2 -10.16 -25.24 -7.37
CA ALA A 2 -9.02 -24.96 -8.27
C ALA A 2 -8.23 -23.62 -8.09
N PRO A 3 -8.80 -22.47 -7.64
CA PRO A 3 -8.05 -21.20 -7.60
C PRO A 3 -7.00 -21.12 -6.47
N ILE A 4 -7.17 -21.93 -5.42
CA ILE A 4 -6.17 -22.07 -4.35
C ILE A 4 -4.92 -22.78 -4.88
N ILE A 5 -5.06 -23.63 -5.89
CA ILE A 5 -3.95 -24.37 -6.52
C ILE A 5 -3.09 -23.45 -7.41
N HIS A 6 -3.62 -22.35 -7.94
CA HIS A 6 -2.85 -21.38 -8.76
C HIS A 6 -2.10 -20.34 -7.93
N VAL A 7 -2.69 -19.89 -6.82
CA VAL A 7 -1.99 -19.07 -5.84
C VAL A 7 -0.85 -19.85 -5.19
N TYR A 8 -1.10 -21.12 -4.83
CA TYR A 8 -0.06 -22.03 -4.35
C TYR A 8 1.07 -22.22 -5.38
N ALA A 9 0.75 -22.33 -6.68
CA ALA A 9 1.75 -22.42 -7.74
C ALA A 9 2.61 -21.15 -7.86
N VAL A 10 2.04 -19.94 -7.92
CA VAL A 10 2.84 -18.70 -8.01
C VAL A 10 3.77 -18.52 -6.82
N VAL A 11 3.29 -18.89 -5.63
CA VAL A 11 4.10 -18.92 -4.41
C VAL A 11 5.20 -19.98 -4.49
N ALA A 12 4.89 -21.19 -4.97
CA ALA A 12 5.88 -22.24 -5.24
C ALA A 12 6.96 -21.76 -6.23
N GLY A 13 6.61 -20.93 -7.22
CA GLY A 13 7.53 -20.29 -8.17
C GLY A 13 8.38 -19.16 -7.60
N MET A 14 7.97 -18.53 -6.50
CA MET A 14 8.77 -17.51 -5.79
C MET A 14 9.77 -18.13 -4.81
N TYR A 15 9.43 -19.27 -4.19
CA TYR A 15 10.43 -20.16 -3.55
C TYR A 15 11.47 -20.69 -4.57
N ALA A 16 11.16 -20.41 -5.83
CA ALA A 16 11.89 -20.63 -7.05
C ALA A 16 12.32 -19.36 -7.81
N PHE A 17 12.27 -18.19 -7.16
CA PHE A 17 13.25 -17.15 -7.41
C PHE A 17 14.34 -17.14 -6.32
N ALA A 18 14.19 -17.99 -5.29
CA ALA A 18 15.07 -18.01 -4.11
C ALA A 18 16.09 -19.16 -4.09
N GLY A 19 15.68 -20.41 -4.31
CA GLY A 19 16.57 -21.57 -4.21
C GLY A 19 17.81 -21.61 -5.15
N ALA A 20 17.80 -21.08 -6.38
CA ALA A 20 18.96 -21.13 -7.28
C ALA A 20 19.84 -19.89 -7.20
N ILE A 21 19.32 -18.81 -6.61
CA ILE A 21 20.18 -17.77 -6.06
C ILE A 21 20.95 -18.36 -4.86
N LEU A 22 20.31 -19.18 -4.04
CA LEU A 22 20.98 -19.90 -2.96
C LEU A 22 21.96 -20.96 -3.46
N SER A 23 21.87 -21.42 -4.71
CA SER A 23 22.74 -22.49 -5.18
C SER A 23 23.99 -22.08 -5.91
N SER A 24 23.90 -20.98 -6.65
CA SER A 24 24.98 -20.48 -7.47
C SER A 24 26.24 -20.36 -6.61
N GLU A 25 27.33 -21.01 -7.02
CA GLU A 25 28.63 -20.86 -6.33
C GLU A 25 29.17 -19.43 -6.40
N GLU A 26 28.57 -18.58 -7.23
CA GLU A 26 28.91 -17.17 -7.41
C GLU A 26 27.88 -16.19 -6.82
N SER A 27 26.85 -16.63 -6.08
CA SER A 27 25.97 -15.69 -5.37
C SER A 27 26.66 -15.13 -4.12
N PHE A 28 26.37 -13.88 -3.70
CA PHE A 28 26.99 -13.34 -2.47
C PHE A 28 26.64 -14.17 -1.22
N LEU A 29 25.46 -14.80 -1.23
CA LEU A 29 25.01 -15.74 -0.20
C LEU A 29 25.89 -17.00 -0.17
N ALA A 30 26.62 -17.34 -1.23
CA ALA A 30 27.51 -18.49 -1.26
C ALA A 30 28.70 -18.36 -0.30
N ALA A 31 29.12 -17.14 0.04
CA ALA A 31 30.13 -16.93 1.08
C ALA A 31 29.60 -17.21 2.51
N HIS A 32 28.28 -17.29 2.67
CA HIS A 32 27.57 -17.38 3.95
C HIS A 32 26.68 -18.64 4.08
N VAL A 33 26.55 -19.45 3.03
CA VAL A 33 25.69 -20.65 2.92
C VAL A 33 26.51 -21.82 2.38
N SER A 34 26.45 -22.97 3.06
CA SER A 34 27.35 -24.11 2.79
C SER A 34 27.01 -24.86 1.50
N ALA A 35 28.00 -25.55 0.91
CA ALA A 35 27.84 -26.23 -0.38
C ALA A 35 26.65 -27.23 -0.43
N GLN A 36 26.34 -27.89 0.69
CA GLN A 36 25.19 -28.79 0.82
C GLN A 36 23.85 -28.02 0.82
N GLU A 37 23.79 -26.86 1.48
CA GLU A 37 22.61 -25.97 1.53
C GLU A 37 22.38 -25.26 0.19
N ARG A 38 23.45 -24.94 -0.54
CA ARG A 38 23.41 -24.40 -1.90
C ARG A 38 22.83 -25.40 -2.90
N ALA A 39 23.34 -26.63 -2.90
CA ALA A 39 22.84 -27.68 -3.79
C ALA A 39 21.35 -28.00 -3.51
N MET A 40 20.94 -27.94 -2.24
CA MET A 40 19.54 -28.16 -1.85
C MET A 40 18.63 -26.99 -2.25
N GLY A 41 19.13 -25.75 -2.19
CA GLY A 41 18.48 -24.59 -2.81
C GLY A 41 18.29 -24.75 -4.33
N THR A 42 19.31 -25.24 -5.07
CA THR A 42 19.27 -25.31 -6.56
C THR A 42 18.11 -26.13 -7.04
N LEU A 43 17.97 -27.29 -6.41
CA LEU A 43 16.99 -28.29 -6.78
C LEU A 43 15.58 -27.81 -6.41
N VAL A 44 15.44 -27.09 -5.30
CA VAL A 44 14.15 -26.55 -4.85
C VAL A 44 13.68 -25.40 -5.77
N PHE A 45 14.56 -24.51 -6.24
CA PHE A 45 14.19 -23.46 -7.22
C PHE A 45 13.97 -24.01 -8.61
N ALA A 46 14.96 -24.71 -9.15
CA ALA A 46 14.85 -25.14 -10.53
C ALA A 46 13.62 -26.05 -10.69
N GLY A 47 13.34 -26.86 -9.66
CA GLY A 47 12.11 -27.61 -9.52
C GLY A 47 10.87 -26.74 -9.49
N SER A 48 10.71 -25.85 -8.51
CA SER A 48 9.44 -25.14 -8.38
C SER A 48 9.23 -23.97 -9.35
N LEU A 49 10.26 -23.41 -10.01
CA LEU A 49 10.11 -22.37 -11.05
C LEU A 49 9.59 -23.01 -12.33
N LEU A 50 10.23 -24.11 -12.73
CA LEU A 50 9.82 -24.90 -13.88
C LEU A 50 8.42 -25.47 -13.67
N ILE A 51 8.11 -25.99 -12.47
CA ILE A 51 6.76 -26.45 -12.12
C ILE A 51 5.74 -25.30 -12.16
N SER A 52 6.11 -24.07 -11.76
CA SER A 52 5.19 -22.94 -11.70
C SER A 52 4.93 -22.28 -13.05
N VAL A 53 5.95 -22.18 -13.91
CA VAL A 53 5.81 -21.71 -15.30
C VAL A 53 5.05 -22.75 -16.13
N LEU A 54 5.38 -24.03 -16.00
CA LEU A 54 4.64 -25.10 -16.66
C LEU A 54 3.21 -25.20 -16.12
N ALA A 55 2.98 -25.01 -14.82
CA ALA A 55 1.63 -24.94 -14.25
C ALA A 55 0.88 -23.70 -14.74
N ALA A 56 1.49 -22.52 -14.85
CA ALA A 56 0.82 -21.31 -15.33
C ALA A 56 0.46 -21.38 -16.82
N ILE A 57 1.36 -21.93 -17.66
CA ILE A 57 1.10 -22.16 -19.09
C ILE A 57 0.05 -23.26 -19.26
N PHE A 58 0.18 -24.38 -18.54
CA PHE A 58 -0.79 -25.47 -18.56
C PHE A 58 -2.16 -25.01 -18.06
N VAL A 59 -2.20 -24.18 -17.03
CA VAL A 59 -3.42 -23.58 -16.50
C VAL A 59 -3.99 -22.61 -17.50
N ALA A 60 -3.26 -21.62 -18.01
CA ALA A 60 -3.77 -20.68 -19.02
C ALA A 60 -4.23 -21.36 -20.32
N HIS A 61 -3.61 -22.48 -20.69
CA HIS A 61 -3.93 -23.22 -21.90
C HIS A 61 -5.10 -24.21 -21.71
N ARG A 62 -5.22 -24.89 -20.55
CA ARG A 62 -6.45 -25.65 -20.17
C ARG A 62 -7.60 -24.74 -19.77
N ALA A 63 -7.27 -23.56 -19.25
CA ALA A 63 -8.16 -22.48 -18.95
C ALA A 63 -8.48 -21.71 -20.24
N ARG A 64 -9.39 -22.28 -21.03
CA ARG A 64 -10.55 -21.47 -21.41
C ARG A 64 -11.37 -21.16 -20.13
N ILE A 65 -10.73 -20.58 -19.10
CA ILE A 65 -11.42 -20.06 -17.93
C ILE A 65 -12.07 -18.79 -18.45
N ASP A 66 -13.38 -18.86 -18.64
CA ASP A 66 -14.23 -17.70 -18.55
C ASP A 66 -13.89 -17.02 -17.22
N SER A 67 -13.00 -16.03 -17.26
CA SER A 67 -12.62 -15.19 -16.11
C SER A 67 -13.82 -14.45 -15.49
N HIS A 68 -14.99 -14.63 -16.10
CA HIS A 68 -16.29 -14.21 -15.61
C HIS A 68 -16.82 -14.99 -14.41
N ASP A 69 -16.57 -16.29 -14.23
CA ASP A 69 -17.37 -17.08 -13.26
C ASP A 69 -17.00 -16.90 -11.78
N TRP A 70 -15.70 -16.75 -11.45
CA TRP A 70 -15.29 -16.54 -10.06
C TRP A 70 -15.51 -15.10 -9.54
N LEU A 71 -15.82 -14.17 -10.46
CA LEU A 71 -16.18 -12.75 -10.25
C LEU A 71 -17.65 -12.43 -10.58
N ARG A 72 -18.43 -13.40 -11.07
CA ARG A 72 -19.88 -13.27 -11.34
C ARG A 72 -20.65 -13.26 -10.02
N THR A 73 -20.59 -12.15 -9.31
CA THR A 73 -21.58 -11.81 -8.29
C THR A 73 -22.82 -11.30 -9.02
N GLY A 74 -23.77 -12.19 -9.33
CA GLY A 74 -25.00 -11.85 -10.06
C GLY A 74 -26.01 -11.00 -9.28
N GLY A 75 -25.76 -10.68 -8.00
CA GLY A 75 -26.64 -9.82 -7.21
C GLY A 75 -26.14 -8.39 -7.09
N GLY A 76 -27.11 -7.47 -6.99
CA GLY A 76 -26.83 -6.05 -6.81
C GLY A 76 -26.26 -5.73 -5.42
N LEU A 77 -25.44 -4.69 -5.34
CA LEU A 77 -24.98 -4.12 -4.08
C LEU A 77 -26.15 -3.85 -3.11
N SER A 78 -25.91 -4.09 -1.82
CA SER A 78 -26.88 -3.84 -0.74
C SER A 78 -26.45 -2.66 0.13
N ALA A 79 -27.26 -1.59 0.14
CA ALA A 79 -27.01 -0.42 0.99
C ALA A 79 -26.93 -0.79 2.48
N ARG A 80 -27.79 -1.72 2.94
CA ARG A 80 -27.78 -2.21 4.33
C ARG A 80 -26.45 -2.85 4.69
N ARG A 81 -25.91 -3.73 3.84
CA ARG A 81 -24.61 -4.39 4.08
C ARG A 81 -23.47 -3.37 4.05
N ALA A 82 -23.51 -2.44 3.10
CA ALA A 82 -22.52 -1.37 3.03
C ALA A 82 -22.52 -0.49 4.29
N TRP A 83 -23.68 -0.12 4.84
CA TRP A 83 -23.74 0.58 6.13
C TRP A 83 -23.21 -0.23 7.30
N ILE A 84 -23.60 -1.50 7.41
CA ILE A 84 -23.05 -2.40 8.44
C ILE A 84 -21.53 -2.46 8.33
N GLY A 85 -20.98 -2.57 7.12
CA GLY A 85 -19.54 -2.59 6.87
C GLY A 85 -18.84 -1.28 7.24
N VAL A 86 -19.45 -0.11 6.94
CA VAL A 86 -18.93 1.20 7.37
C VAL A 86 -18.91 1.29 8.89
N THR A 87 -20.04 1.02 9.55
CA THR A 87 -20.16 1.16 11.01
C THR A 87 -19.25 0.18 11.75
N ILE A 88 -19.35 -1.12 11.45
CA ILE A 88 -18.54 -2.14 12.14
C ILE A 88 -17.06 -1.95 11.81
N GLY A 89 -16.70 -1.72 10.53
CA GLY A 89 -15.32 -1.55 10.14
C GLY A 89 -14.67 -0.30 10.75
N TYR A 90 -15.41 0.81 10.84
CA TYR A 90 -14.89 2.05 11.41
C TYR A 90 -14.76 1.97 12.94
N VAL A 91 -15.77 1.42 13.63
CA VAL A 91 -15.67 1.18 15.08
C VAL A 91 -14.53 0.21 15.39
N ALA A 92 -14.42 -0.89 14.66
CA ALA A 92 -13.32 -1.84 14.83
C ALA A 92 -11.96 -1.18 14.58
N TYR A 93 -11.84 -0.35 13.54
CA TYR A 93 -10.62 0.42 13.27
C TYR A 93 -10.25 1.32 14.45
N LEU A 94 -11.17 2.13 14.96
CA LEU A 94 -10.90 3.02 16.10
C LEU A 94 -10.50 2.23 17.35
N SER A 95 -11.24 1.16 17.69
CA SER A 95 -10.93 0.33 18.84
C SER A 95 -9.57 -0.36 18.71
N LEU A 96 -9.28 -0.96 17.56
CA LEU A 96 -8.00 -1.63 17.32
C LEU A 96 -6.84 -0.64 17.27
N HIS A 97 -7.06 0.57 16.75
CA HIS A 97 -6.04 1.62 16.73
C HIS A 97 -5.72 2.09 18.16
N ALA A 98 -6.74 2.36 18.99
CA ALA A 98 -6.55 2.72 20.38
C ALA A 98 -5.85 1.61 21.20
N MET A 99 -6.06 0.34 20.85
CA MET A 99 -5.38 -0.80 21.49
C MET A 99 -4.00 -1.10 20.89
N SER A 100 -3.65 -0.54 19.75
CA SER A 100 -2.42 -0.89 19.02
C SER A 100 -1.15 -0.50 19.78
N ASP A 101 -1.22 0.59 20.55
CA ASP A 101 -0.14 1.05 21.43
C ASP A 101 0.10 0.08 22.60
N VAL A 102 -0.90 -0.72 22.97
CA VAL A 102 -0.82 -1.66 24.09
C VAL A 102 -0.45 -3.08 23.64
N ILE A 103 -0.95 -3.54 22.48
CA ILE A 103 -0.95 -4.97 22.12
C ILE A 103 -0.13 -5.30 20.86
N GLN A 104 0.66 -4.38 20.30
CA GLN A 104 1.46 -4.61 19.07
C GLN A 104 0.66 -5.34 17.95
N LEU A 105 -0.53 -4.81 17.64
CA LEU A 105 -1.48 -5.45 16.71
C LEU A 105 -1.02 -5.47 15.23
N GLY A 106 0.13 -4.87 14.93
CA GLY A 106 0.69 -4.82 13.58
C GLY A 106 -0.29 -4.22 12.56
N GLN A 107 -0.55 -4.93 11.47
CA GLN A 107 -1.41 -4.47 10.36
C GLN A 107 -2.91 -4.75 10.57
N ILE A 108 -3.32 -5.31 11.71
CA ILE A 108 -4.73 -5.64 11.97
C ILE A 108 -5.63 -4.38 11.94
N PRO A 109 -5.27 -3.24 12.57
CA PRO A 109 -6.06 -2.02 12.46
C PRO A 109 -6.21 -1.55 11.00
N SER A 110 -5.16 -1.68 10.18
CA SER A 110 -5.18 -1.35 8.74
C SER A 110 -6.20 -2.20 7.97
N LEU A 111 -6.39 -3.48 8.34
CA LEU A 111 -7.42 -4.32 7.74
C LEU A 111 -8.83 -3.82 8.08
N ALA A 112 -9.10 -3.48 9.35
CA ALA A 112 -10.39 -2.88 9.72
C ALA A 112 -10.63 -1.55 8.97
N ARG A 113 -9.57 -0.77 8.78
CA ARG A 113 -9.61 0.46 7.97
C ARG A 113 -10.04 0.18 6.52
N TRP A 114 -9.42 -0.78 5.85
CA TRP A 114 -9.81 -1.17 4.50
C TRP A 114 -11.26 -1.69 4.41
N ALA A 115 -11.77 -2.33 5.47
CA ALA A 115 -13.13 -2.84 5.48
C ALA A 115 -14.18 -1.73 5.41
N TRP A 116 -14.02 -0.67 6.21
CA TRP A 116 -14.96 0.45 6.14
C TRP A 116 -14.77 1.26 4.86
N ILE A 117 -13.53 1.43 4.36
CA ILE A 117 -13.27 2.12 3.08
C ILE A 117 -14.00 1.41 1.94
N LEU A 118 -13.84 0.10 1.78
CA LEU A 118 -14.54 -0.68 0.75
C LEU A 118 -16.07 -0.57 0.87
N SER A 119 -16.57 -0.53 2.10
CA SER A 119 -18.01 -0.38 2.36
C SER A 119 -18.50 1.03 2.02
N PHE A 120 -17.70 2.07 2.26
CA PHE A 120 -17.95 3.43 1.79
C PHE A 120 -17.95 3.50 0.26
N LEU A 121 -16.99 2.87 -0.41
CA LEU A 121 -16.97 2.79 -1.88
C LEU A 121 -18.23 2.12 -2.44
N ALA A 122 -18.77 1.12 -1.76
CA ALA A 122 -20.04 0.49 -2.14
C ALA A 122 -21.22 1.46 -2.01
N LEU A 123 -21.27 2.30 -0.98
CA LEU A 123 -22.27 3.38 -0.86
C LEU A 123 -22.12 4.43 -1.97
N LEU A 124 -20.88 4.85 -2.25
CA LEU A 124 -20.58 5.80 -3.34
C LEU A 124 -21.03 5.24 -4.70
N LEU A 125 -20.75 3.96 -4.96
CA LEU A 125 -21.17 3.29 -6.19
C LEU A 125 -22.70 3.17 -6.28
N LEU A 126 -23.38 2.83 -5.18
CA LEU A 126 -24.85 2.81 -5.12
C LEU A 126 -25.47 4.18 -5.39
N TRP A 127 -24.85 5.26 -4.89
CA TRP A 127 -25.30 6.63 -5.17
C TRP A 127 -25.10 7.00 -6.64
N GLN A 128 -23.92 6.70 -7.22
CA GLN A 128 -23.67 6.93 -8.65
C GLN A 128 -24.64 6.15 -9.55
N ASP A 129 -25.10 4.98 -9.09
CA ASP A 129 -26.09 4.16 -9.78
C ASP A 129 -27.55 4.66 -9.56
N GLY A 130 -27.76 5.73 -8.80
CA GLY A 130 -29.10 6.26 -8.47
C GLY A 130 -29.90 5.40 -7.47
N ARG A 131 -29.22 4.45 -6.80
CA ARG A 131 -29.83 3.46 -5.88
C ARG A 131 -29.69 3.84 -4.40
N LEU A 132 -29.00 4.94 -4.10
CA LEU A 132 -28.83 5.47 -2.75
C LEU A 132 -29.16 6.98 -2.76
N PRO A 133 -30.04 7.47 -1.87
CA PRO A 133 -30.37 8.88 -1.83
C PRO A 133 -29.21 9.71 -1.22
N LEU A 134 -29.10 10.97 -1.64
CA LEU A 134 -28.02 11.89 -1.26
C LEU A 134 -27.73 11.97 0.25
N PRO A 135 -28.74 12.02 1.16
CA PRO A 135 -28.46 12.12 2.61
C PRO A 135 -27.60 10.97 3.16
N HIS A 136 -27.72 9.78 2.59
CA HIS A 136 -26.90 8.63 3.02
C HIS A 136 -25.46 8.80 2.56
N LEU A 137 -25.23 9.30 1.34
CA LEU A 137 -23.88 9.63 0.89
C LEU A 137 -23.27 10.74 1.76
N LEU A 138 -24.02 11.81 2.06
CA LEU A 138 -23.54 12.90 2.91
C LEU A 138 -23.11 12.40 4.29
N LEU A 139 -23.91 11.51 4.91
CA LEU A 139 -23.55 10.89 6.18
C LEU A 139 -22.25 10.06 6.06
N ALA A 140 -22.07 9.30 4.98
CA ALA A 140 -20.84 8.55 4.76
C ALA A 140 -19.61 9.47 4.53
N LEU A 141 -19.82 10.60 3.84
CA LEU A 141 -18.80 11.62 3.65
C LEU A 141 -18.40 12.31 4.97
N VAL A 142 -19.31 12.43 5.95
CA VAL A 142 -18.96 12.90 7.30
C VAL A 142 -17.95 11.95 7.96
N VAL A 143 -18.12 10.63 7.83
CA VAL A 143 -17.15 9.65 8.36
C VAL A 143 -15.79 9.81 7.68
N VAL A 144 -15.78 9.99 6.36
CA VAL A 144 -14.53 10.27 5.60
C VAL A 144 -13.89 11.59 6.05
N ALA A 145 -14.68 12.64 6.26
CA ALA A 145 -14.17 13.93 6.71
C ALA A 145 -13.55 13.82 8.12
N ILE A 146 -14.17 13.05 9.02
CA ILE A 146 -13.61 12.76 10.35
C ILE A 146 -12.28 11.99 10.23
N ASP A 147 -12.19 10.97 9.38
CA ASP A 147 -10.93 10.22 9.15
C ASP A 147 -9.83 11.12 8.55
N VAL A 148 -10.19 12.00 7.60
CA VAL A 148 -9.27 12.98 7.01
C VAL A 148 -8.74 13.94 8.07
N VAL A 149 -9.63 14.57 8.84
CA VAL A 149 -9.27 15.52 9.90
C VAL A 149 -8.42 14.84 10.97
N THR A 150 -8.84 13.67 11.46
CA THR A 150 -8.08 12.88 12.45
C THR A 150 -6.68 12.53 11.92
N GLY A 151 -6.59 12.10 10.66
CA GLY A 151 -5.33 11.80 10.01
C GLY A 151 -4.42 13.03 9.87
N LEU A 152 -4.97 14.18 9.49
CA LEU A 152 -4.22 15.44 9.43
C LEU A 152 -3.72 15.88 10.81
N GLY A 153 -4.47 15.58 11.89
CA GLY A 153 -4.06 15.83 13.26
C GLY A 153 -2.74 15.16 13.67
N THR A 154 -2.33 14.10 12.97
CA THR A 154 -1.01 13.46 13.17
C THR A 154 0.15 14.28 12.58
N GLY A 155 -0.14 15.39 11.89
CA GLY A 155 0.84 16.14 11.10
C GLY A 155 1.32 15.38 9.85
N SER A 156 0.64 14.29 9.47
CA SER A 156 0.83 13.58 8.21
C SER A 156 -0.25 13.98 7.21
N LEU A 157 0.15 14.48 6.05
CA LEU A 157 -0.78 14.81 4.96
C LEU A 157 -1.42 13.55 4.37
N TYR A 158 -0.83 12.39 4.59
CA TYR A 158 -1.29 11.13 3.99
C TYR A 158 -2.21 10.33 4.90
N ALA A 159 -2.06 10.45 6.22
CA ALA A 159 -2.65 9.52 7.19
C ALA A 159 -4.18 9.41 7.12
N GLY A 160 -4.88 10.42 6.61
CA GLY A 160 -6.34 10.45 6.42
C GLY A 160 -6.83 10.32 4.95
N LEU A 161 -5.93 10.24 3.97
CA LEU A 161 -6.30 10.37 2.55
C LEU A 161 -6.66 9.06 1.84
N LEU A 162 -6.57 7.91 2.52
CA LEU A 162 -6.86 6.61 1.89
C LEU A 162 -8.29 6.53 1.33
N ALA A 163 -9.30 6.94 2.09
CA ALA A 163 -10.69 6.90 1.62
C ALA A 163 -10.95 7.89 0.46
N PRO A 164 -10.48 9.16 0.51
CA PRO A 164 -10.52 10.07 -0.63
C PRO A 164 -9.83 9.54 -1.89
N ILE A 165 -8.61 8.97 -1.78
CA ILE A 165 -7.87 8.40 -2.91
C ILE A 165 -8.64 7.21 -3.49
N ALA A 166 -9.25 6.38 -2.64
CA ALA A 166 -10.08 5.26 -3.08
C ALA A 166 -11.35 5.71 -3.80
N ALA A 167 -12.04 6.72 -3.28
CA ALA A 167 -13.20 7.33 -3.94
C ALA A 167 -12.81 7.95 -5.28
N PHE A 168 -11.69 8.67 -5.33
CA PHE A 168 -11.15 9.23 -6.56
C PHE A 168 -10.86 8.13 -7.60
N SER A 169 -10.21 7.05 -7.18
CA SER A 169 -9.93 5.89 -8.05
C SER A 169 -11.22 5.26 -8.61
N LEU A 170 -12.26 5.13 -7.79
CA LEU A 170 -13.58 4.65 -8.22
C LEU A 170 -14.24 5.61 -9.21
N VAL A 171 -14.20 6.91 -8.93
CA VAL A 171 -14.74 7.97 -9.80
C VAL A 171 -14.05 7.96 -11.17
N VAL A 172 -12.72 7.92 -11.21
CA VAL A 172 -11.96 7.82 -12.47
C VAL A 172 -12.33 6.56 -13.23
N HIS A 173 -12.44 5.42 -12.54
CA HIS A 173 -12.84 4.16 -13.16
C HIS A 173 -14.24 4.24 -13.80
N ARG A 174 -15.21 4.87 -13.11
CA ARG A 174 -16.60 5.01 -13.58
C ARG A 174 -16.75 6.05 -14.68
N TRP A 175 -16.15 7.22 -14.51
CA TRP A 175 -16.26 8.33 -15.45
C TRP A 175 -15.34 8.20 -16.66
N ARG A 176 -14.34 7.30 -16.61
CA ARG A 176 -13.31 7.11 -17.66
C ARG A 176 -12.53 8.39 -17.95
N ARG A 177 -12.53 9.34 -17.02
CA ARG A 177 -11.89 10.65 -17.13
C ARG A 177 -11.35 11.04 -15.78
N VAL A 178 -10.18 11.67 -15.79
CA VAL A 178 -9.54 12.22 -14.60
C VAL A 178 -10.19 13.57 -14.29
N PRO A 179 -10.77 13.78 -13.10
CA PRO A 179 -11.30 15.09 -12.72
C PRO A 179 -10.14 16.01 -12.33
N TRP A 180 -9.43 16.53 -13.33
CA TRP A 180 -8.18 17.29 -13.15
C TRP A 180 -8.31 18.49 -12.20
N MET A 181 -9.44 19.20 -12.21
CA MET A 181 -9.65 20.33 -11.30
C MET A 181 -9.63 19.91 -9.83
N LEU A 182 -10.16 18.72 -9.51
CA LEU A 182 -10.10 18.17 -8.15
C LEU A 182 -8.66 17.81 -7.77
N LEU A 183 -7.88 17.23 -8.68
CA LEU A 183 -6.46 16.94 -8.45
C LEU A 183 -5.65 18.21 -8.24
N VAL A 184 -5.86 19.24 -9.08
CA VAL A 184 -5.17 20.53 -8.94
C VAL A 184 -5.54 21.19 -7.61
N ALA A 185 -6.82 21.20 -7.23
CA ALA A 185 -7.26 21.74 -5.95
C ALA A 185 -6.63 20.97 -4.77
N ALA A 186 -6.61 19.63 -4.82
CA ALA A 186 -5.99 18.80 -3.79
C ALA A 186 -4.47 19.01 -3.70
N LEU A 187 -3.79 19.18 -4.84
CA LEU A 187 -2.36 19.49 -4.90
C LEU A 187 -2.06 20.85 -4.28
N VAL A 188 -2.82 21.89 -4.63
CA VAL A 188 -2.66 23.24 -4.06
C VAL A 188 -2.89 23.21 -2.54
N ALA A 189 -3.97 22.56 -2.08
CA ALA A 189 -4.24 22.39 -0.66
C ALA A 189 -3.12 21.61 0.06
N GLY A 190 -2.64 20.52 -0.56
CA GLY A 190 -1.54 19.71 -0.04
C GLY A 190 -0.23 20.50 0.08
N LEU A 191 0.10 21.32 -0.93
CA LEU A 191 1.27 22.21 -0.90
C LEU A 191 1.15 23.27 0.20
N ALA A 192 -0.04 23.84 0.40
CA ALA A 192 -0.31 24.85 1.41
C ALA A 192 -0.18 24.25 2.83
N LEU A 193 -0.81 23.11 3.07
CA LEU A 193 -0.69 22.37 4.33
C LEU A 193 0.77 21.94 4.58
N ASN A 194 1.49 21.49 3.55
CA ASN A 194 2.88 21.10 3.67
C ASN A 194 3.78 22.27 4.10
N ALA A 195 3.51 23.48 3.63
CA ALA A 195 4.25 24.69 4.04
C ALA A 195 4.07 24.98 5.55
N GLN A 196 2.90 24.69 6.11
CA GLN A 196 2.58 24.91 7.53
C GLN A 196 2.95 23.72 8.43
N LYS A 197 3.35 22.59 7.85
CA LYS A 197 3.61 21.35 8.56
C LYS A 197 4.71 21.45 9.61
N SER A 198 5.75 22.25 9.36
CA SER A 198 6.84 22.46 10.32
C SER A 198 6.36 23.21 11.56
N GLN A 199 5.61 24.31 11.37
CA GLN A 199 5.02 25.09 12.46
C GLN A 199 4.02 24.24 13.25
N PHE A 200 3.15 23.49 12.54
CA PHE A 200 2.22 22.56 13.16
C PHE A 200 2.93 21.56 14.08
N ARG A 201 4.07 20.99 13.65
CA ARG A 201 4.87 20.05 14.47
C ARG A 201 5.61 20.71 15.63
N VAL A 202 5.92 22.01 15.57
CA VAL A 202 6.47 22.74 16.71
C VAL A 202 5.40 22.93 17.78
N THR A 203 4.16 23.23 17.38
CA THR A 203 3.03 23.43 18.30
C THR A 203 2.47 22.12 18.85
N TYR A 204 2.27 21.12 17.98
CA TYR A 204 1.61 19.83 18.26
C TYR A 204 2.59 18.63 18.25
N GLY A 205 3.84 18.87 18.67
CA GLY A 205 4.82 17.82 18.96
C GLY A 205 5.73 17.41 17.78
N VAL A 206 7.05 17.45 18.01
CA VAL A 206 8.04 16.96 17.05
C VAL A 206 7.95 15.44 16.98
N GLY A 207 7.37 14.92 15.90
CA GLY A 207 7.71 13.58 15.39
C GLY A 207 7.35 12.38 16.27
N GLY A 208 6.10 12.28 16.74
CA GLY A 208 5.54 10.96 17.11
C GLY A 208 5.08 10.78 18.55
N ASN A 209 5.30 11.73 19.46
CA ASN A 209 4.60 11.75 20.75
C ASN A 209 3.27 12.52 20.63
N THR A 210 2.39 12.04 19.73
CA THR A 210 0.99 12.51 19.65
C THR A 210 0.11 11.92 20.75
N ALA A 211 0.69 11.18 21.70
CA ALA A 211 -0.04 10.50 22.77
C ALA A 211 -0.91 11.46 23.61
N ASP A 212 -0.50 12.73 23.72
CA ASP A 212 -1.21 13.75 24.48
C ASP A 212 -2.00 14.74 23.59
N VAL A 213 -2.01 14.54 22.27
CA VAL A 213 -2.65 15.47 21.33
C VAL A 213 -4.03 14.96 20.94
N GLU A 214 -5.06 15.77 21.20
CA GLU A 214 -6.39 15.54 20.64
C GLU A 214 -6.34 15.71 19.11
N LEU A 215 -6.36 14.59 18.38
CA LEU A 215 -6.14 14.56 16.92
C LEU A 215 -7.18 15.35 16.12
N ILE A 216 -8.44 15.38 16.56
CA ILE A 216 -9.51 16.07 15.82
C ILE A 216 -9.32 17.60 15.90
N PRO A 217 -9.20 18.23 17.09
CA PRO A 217 -8.88 19.66 17.19
C PRO A 217 -7.60 20.04 16.44
N ALA A 218 -6.53 19.26 16.60
CA ALA A 218 -5.27 19.52 15.91
C ALA A 218 -5.43 19.46 14.38
N GLY A 219 -6.16 18.46 13.87
CA GLY A 219 -6.45 18.33 12.45
C GLY A 219 -7.29 19.49 11.90
N LEU A 220 -8.30 19.95 12.66
CA LEU A 220 -9.12 21.10 12.29
C LEU A 220 -8.28 22.38 12.23
N GLU A 221 -7.39 22.60 13.20
CA GLU A 221 -6.50 23.75 13.18
C GLU A 221 -5.49 23.68 12.03
N PHE A 222 -4.99 22.48 11.71
CA PHE A 222 -4.13 22.31 10.54
C PHE A 222 -4.84 22.69 9.23
N VAL A 223 -6.11 22.31 9.08
CA VAL A 223 -6.95 22.72 7.94
C VAL A 223 -7.25 24.23 7.96
N ARG A 224 -7.45 24.83 9.14
CA ARG A 224 -7.66 26.27 9.28
C ARG A 224 -6.45 27.09 8.81
N ASN A 225 -5.25 26.53 8.89
CA ASN A 225 -4.01 27.17 8.45
C ASN A 225 -3.75 27.11 6.92
N ILE A 226 -4.72 26.64 6.11
CA ILE A 226 -4.58 26.65 4.65
C ILE A 226 -4.35 28.07 4.09
N PRO A 227 -5.07 29.14 4.49
CA PRO A 227 -4.82 30.49 3.98
C PRO A 227 -3.40 31.01 4.25
N GLU A 228 -2.85 30.72 5.42
CA GLU A 228 -1.46 31.03 5.80
C GLU A 228 -0.49 30.21 4.94
N GLY A 229 -0.78 28.93 4.72
CA GLY A 229 -0.05 28.07 3.78
C GLY A 229 -0.05 28.62 2.36
N MET A 230 -1.20 29.06 1.86
CA MET A 230 -1.36 29.67 0.54
C MET A 230 -0.54 30.96 0.42
N SER A 231 -0.52 31.78 1.47
CA SER A 231 0.29 32.99 1.53
C SER A 231 1.78 32.66 1.48
N ALA A 232 2.22 31.62 2.20
CA ALA A 232 3.60 31.15 2.16
C ALA A 232 4.03 30.64 0.77
N LEU A 233 3.13 29.96 0.05
CA LEU A 233 3.38 29.52 -1.34
C LEU A 233 3.55 30.69 -2.33
N GLY A 234 3.08 31.90 -1.98
CA GLY A 234 3.32 33.10 -2.77
C GLY A 234 4.77 33.58 -2.75
N THR A 235 5.60 33.03 -1.85
CA THR A 235 7.04 33.31 -1.78
C THR A 235 7.84 32.23 -2.50
N GLU A 236 8.95 32.60 -3.15
CA GLU A 236 9.87 31.64 -3.79
C GLU A 236 10.42 30.62 -2.78
N GLU A 237 10.74 31.07 -1.58
CA GLU A 237 11.22 30.22 -0.49
C GLU A 237 10.15 29.20 -0.06
N GLY A 238 8.92 29.64 0.22
CA GLY A 238 7.84 28.75 0.65
C GLY A 238 7.44 27.74 -0.42
N LEU A 239 7.36 28.17 -1.68
CA LEU A 239 7.09 27.26 -2.81
C LEU A 239 8.22 26.25 -2.99
N SER A 240 9.48 26.68 -2.99
CA SER A 240 10.63 25.79 -3.18
C SER A 240 10.78 24.79 -2.03
N TRP A 241 10.58 25.20 -0.78
CA TRP A 241 10.57 24.29 0.38
C TRP A 241 9.47 23.25 0.28
N SER A 242 8.26 23.66 -0.10
CA SER A 242 7.14 22.74 -0.25
C SER A 242 7.39 21.76 -1.41
N ALA A 243 7.85 22.27 -2.56
CA ALA A 243 8.17 21.47 -3.74
C ALA A 243 9.29 20.45 -3.50
N ARG A 244 10.36 20.83 -2.76
CA ARG A 244 11.46 19.91 -2.41
C ARG A 244 10.98 18.67 -1.65
N ARG A 245 9.91 18.77 -0.87
CA ARG A 245 9.33 17.61 -0.15
C ARG A 245 8.66 16.62 -1.10
N PHE A 246 8.03 17.08 -2.18
CA PHE A 246 7.50 16.22 -3.24
C PHE A 246 8.59 15.72 -4.19
N ALA A 247 9.71 16.44 -4.30
CA ALA A 247 10.89 15.99 -5.03
C ALA A 247 11.64 14.82 -4.34
N TYR A 248 11.40 14.61 -3.04
CA TYR A 248 12.08 13.58 -2.24
C TYR A 248 11.88 12.18 -2.81
N SER A 249 10.65 11.79 -3.14
CA SER A 249 10.30 10.48 -3.72
C SER A 249 10.57 10.37 -5.22
N SER A 250 10.54 11.49 -5.95
CA SER A 250 10.59 11.53 -7.42
C SER A 250 12.00 11.62 -8.02
N GLY A 251 13.04 11.56 -7.19
CA GLY A 251 14.43 11.45 -7.66
C GLY A 251 15.48 12.11 -6.76
N GLY A 252 15.08 13.02 -5.86
CA GLY A 252 16.02 13.69 -4.95
C GLY A 252 16.78 12.71 -4.07
N LEU A 253 16.08 11.72 -3.51
CA LEU A 253 16.73 10.69 -2.70
C LEU A 253 17.60 9.74 -3.54
N LEU A 254 17.15 9.39 -4.75
CA LEU A 254 17.94 8.57 -5.66
C LEU A 254 19.24 9.27 -6.03
N ALA A 255 19.21 10.60 -6.23
CA ALA A 255 20.40 11.41 -6.50
C ALA A 255 21.38 11.42 -5.30
N VAL A 256 20.87 11.53 -4.07
CA VAL A 256 21.69 11.41 -2.85
C VAL A 256 22.37 10.04 -2.83
N VAL A 257 21.60 8.97 -3.05
CA VAL A 257 22.13 7.62 -3.08
C VAL A 257 23.20 7.45 -4.17
N MET A 258 22.94 7.94 -5.39
CA MET A 258 23.86 7.83 -6.52
C MET A 258 25.13 8.68 -6.35
N GLY A 259 25.06 9.77 -5.58
CA GLY A 259 26.17 10.66 -5.29
C GLY A 259 27.01 10.22 -4.09
N ASP A 260 26.52 9.29 -3.27
CA ASP A 260 27.24 8.73 -2.13
C ASP A 260 28.23 7.63 -2.55
N ASN A 261 29.22 7.35 -1.71
CA ASN A 261 30.30 6.42 -2.03
C ASN A 261 29.81 4.96 -2.00
N ARG A 262 30.30 4.13 -2.95
CA ARG A 262 29.81 2.75 -3.17
C ARG A 262 30.03 1.80 -1.98
N ASP A 263 30.89 2.15 -1.04
CA ASP A 263 31.26 1.31 0.10
C ASP A 263 30.05 0.98 1.02
N HIS A 264 28.98 1.78 0.97
CA HIS A 264 27.73 1.49 1.69
C HIS A 264 26.83 0.47 0.99
N TYR A 265 27.01 0.18 -0.30
CA TYR A 265 26.10 -0.69 -1.07
C TYR A 265 26.27 -2.17 -0.74
N ASP A 266 27.49 -2.61 -0.45
CA ASP A 266 27.77 -4.01 -0.09
C ASP A 266 27.05 -4.43 1.20
N GLN A 267 26.71 -3.47 2.06
CA GLN A 267 25.96 -3.70 3.30
C GLN A 267 24.47 -3.99 3.09
N TRP A 268 23.93 -3.71 1.90
CA TRP A 268 22.51 -3.90 1.61
C TRP A 268 22.13 -5.31 1.18
N ASP A 269 23.10 -6.16 0.79
CA ASP A 269 23.08 -7.62 1.04
C ASP A 269 21.77 -8.34 0.59
N ALA A 270 21.06 -7.76 -0.40
CA ALA A 270 19.66 -8.06 -0.76
C ALA A 270 18.68 -8.23 0.42
N ARG A 271 19.01 -7.67 1.60
CA ARG A 271 18.33 -7.93 2.88
C ARG A 271 16.87 -7.53 2.85
N THR A 272 16.58 -6.38 2.22
CA THR A 272 15.20 -5.87 2.13
C THR A 272 14.32 -6.82 1.29
N TYR A 273 14.86 -7.36 0.19
CA TYR A 273 14.18 -8.32 -0.67
C TYR A 273 14.08 -9.71 -0.05
N ALA A 274 15.12 -10.15 0.68
CA ALA A 274 15.12 -11.40 1.43
C ALA A 274 14.04 -11.43 2.52
N PHE A 275 13.61 -10.25 3.00
CA PHE A 275 12.53 -10.13 3.99
C PHE A 275 11.12 -10.34 3.40
N LEU A 276 10.92 -10.13 2.10
CA LEU A 276 9.60 -10.18 1.44
C LEU A 276 8.76 -11.43 1.70
N PRO A 277 9.30 -12.67 1.67
CA PRO A 277 8.52 -13.88 1.95
C PRO A 277 7.96 -13.89 3.39
N VAL A 278 8.66 -13.26 4.32
CA VAL A 278 8.28 -13.19 5.73
C VAL A 278 7.28 -12.05 5.97
N VAL A 279 7.31 -10.98 5.16
CA VAL A 279 6.39 -9.83 5.26
C VAL A 279 4.92 -10.24 5.26
N ILE A 280 4.56 -11.19 4.41
CA ILE A 280 3.17 -11.62 4.26
C ILE A 280 2.65 -12.46 5.43
N VAL A 281 3.55 -12.98 6.28
CA VAL A 281 3.18 -13.80 7.44
C VAL A 281 2.77 -12.90 8.61
N PRO A 282 1.53 -13.00 9.12
CA PRO A 282 1.10 -12.25 10.29
C PRO A 282 1.93 -12.61 11.53
N ARG A 283 2.21 -11.64 12.41
CA ARG A 283 2.93 -11.87 13.67
C ARG A 283 2.23 -12.89 14.59
N ALA A 284 0.91 -13.08 14.46
CA ALA A 284 0.19 -14.12 15.20
C ALA A 284 0.64 -15.55 14.82
N LEU A 285 1.07 -15.76 13.56
CA LEU A 285 1.58 -17.04 13.07
C LEU A 285 3.10 -17.13 13.16
N PHE A 286 3.79 -15.99 13.15
CA PHE A 286 5.24 -15.87 13.29
C PHE A 286 5.58 -14.82 14.36
N PRO A 287 5.48 -15.16 15.66
CA PRO A 287 5.68 -14.21 16.75
C PRO A 287 7.09 -13.60 16.77
N TRP A 288 8.11 -14.41 16.48
CA TRP A 288 9.51 -14.00 16.42
C TRP A 288 9.92 -13.44 15.04
N LYS A 289 8.96 -12.96 14.25
CA LYS A 289 9.22 -12.31 12.96
C LYS A 289 10.16 -11.11 13.16
N PRO A 290 11.30 -11.05 12.43
CA PRO A 290 12.22 -9.93 12.55
C PRO A 290 11.54 -8.59 12.24
N GLU A 291 12.05 -7.51 12.81
CA GLU A 291 11.55 -6.17 12.55
C GLU A 291 12.17 -5.61 11.26
N ALA A 292 11.36 -4.92 10.46
CA ALA A 292 11.83 -4.25 9.25
C ALA A 292 12.40 -2.87 9.63
N THR A 293 13.66 -2.83 10.06
CA THR A 293 14.38 -1.61 10.47
C THR A 293 15.06 -0.87 9.31
N PHE A 294 14.82 -1.31 8.07
CA PHE A 294 15.52 -0.86 6.87
C PHE A 294 15.48 0.65 6.66
N GLY A 295 14.32 1.30 6.86
CA GLY A 295 14.22 2.75 6.69
C GLY A 295 15.04 3.57 7.69
N ASN A 296 15.23 3.06 8.92
CA ASN A 296 16.12 3.67 9.90
C ASN A 296 17.60 3.43 9.54
N GLU A 297 17.96 2.19 9.23
CA GLU A 297 19.32 1.82 8.79
C GLU A 297 19.74 2.64 7.58
N PHE A 298 18.88 2.76 6.58
CA PHE A 298 19.04 3.62 5.42
C PHE A 298 19.25 5.08 5.80
N GLY A 299 18.37 5.62 6.63
CA GLY A 299 18.46 7.02 7.03
C GLY A 299 19.78 7.36 7.71
N ARG A 300 20.29 6.46 8.56
CA ARG A 300 21.58 6.67 9.25
C ARG A 300 22.77 6.47 8.31
N ALA A 301 22.74 5.44 7.45
CA ALA A 301 23.83 5.16 6.51
C ALA A 301 24.06 6.32 5.53
N PHE A 302 22.99 6.93 5.02
CA PHE A 302 23.07 8.01 4.04
C PHE A 302 22.99 9.42 4.67
N GLY A 303 23.16 9.54 6.00
CA GLY A 303 23.19 10.82 6.70
C GLY A 303 21.87 11.61 6.69
N LEU A 304 20.75 10.96 6.39
CA LEU A 304 19.40 11.55 6.44
C LEU A 304 18.87 11.63 7.88
N LEU A 305 19.42 10.79 8.76
CA LEU A 305 19.16 10.74 10.19
C LEU A 305 20.48 10.86 10.96
N ALA A 306 20.41 11.34 12.19
CA ALA A 306 21.55 11.32 13.08
C ALA A 306 21.97 9.87 13.38
N GLY A 307 23.28 9.59 13.52
CA GLY A 307 23.78 8.22 13.72
C GLY A 307 23.26 7.53 15.00
N ASN A 308 22.77 8.30 15.96
CA ASN A 308 22.16 7.84 17.21
C ASN A 308 20.61 7.89 17.20
N ASP A 309 19.97 8.24 16.09
CA ASP A 309 18.52 8.21 15.95
C ASP A 309 18.06 6.81 15.51
N PHE A 310 17.63 5.98 16.47
CA PHE A 310 17.11 4.64 16.25
C PHE A 310 15.57 4.57 16.22
N ARG A 311 14.89 5.71 16.24
CA ARG A 311 13.42 5.77 16.35
C ARG A 311 12.78 6.30 15.07
N THR A 312 13.44 7.23 14.39
CA THR A 312 12.93 7.81 13.14
C THR A 312 13.22 6.87 11.98
N SER A 313 12.24 6.65 11.10
CA SER A 313 12.46 5.94 9.84
C SER A 313 12.56 6.95 8.71
N ALA A 314 13.66 6.92 7.94
CA ALA A 314 13.69 7.57 6.65
C ALA A 314 12.95 6.67 5.64
N ASN A 315 12.18 7.27 4.76
CA ASN A 315 11.52 6.50 3.70
C ASN A 315 12.57 5.99 2.70
N LEU A 316 12.49 4.72 2.31
CA LEU A 316 13.36 4.06 1.34
C LEU A 316 12.50 3.65 0.12
N PRO A 317 12.31 4.55 -0.87
CA PRO A 317 11.48 4.25 -2.04
C PRO A 317 12.04 3.06 -2.82
N MET A 318 11.17 2.21 -3.37
CA MET A 318 11.52 1.02 -4.15
C MET A 318 12.60 1.25 -5.22
N VAL A 319 12.63 2.43 -5.86
CA VAL A 319 13.65 2.75 -6.87
C VAL A 319 15.05 2.92 -6.24
N ALA A 320 15.13 3.61 -5.11
CA ALA A 320 16.37 3.77 -4.36
C ALA A 320 16.82 2.43 -3.75
N GLU A 321 15.87 1.66 -3.19
CA GLU A 321 16.09 0.31 -2.68
C GLU A 321 16.67 -0.63 -3.75
N ALA A 322 16.11 -0.60 -4.95
CA ALA A 322 16.57 -1.42 -6.06
C ALA A 322 17.99 -1.04 -6.50
N TYR A 323 18.29 0.27 -6.49
CA TYR A 323 19.59 0.79 -6.87
C TYR A 323 20.69 0.46 -5.85
N ILE A 324 20.45 0.67 -4.56
CA ILE A 324 21.45 0.33 -3.52
C ILE A 324 21.73 -1.16 -3.46
N THR A 325 20.75 -1.99 -3.84
CA THR A 325 20.88 -3.45 -3.76
C THR A 325 21.53 -4.05 -5.01
N PHE A 326 21.13 -3.62 -6.20
CA PHE A 326 21.55 -4.26 -7.46
C PHE A 326 21.95 -3.25 -8.55
N GLY A 327 22.20 -1.98 -8.20
CA GLY A 327 22.52 -0.92 -9.14
C GLY A 327 21.43 -0.68 -10.19
N TRP A 328 21.85 -0.28 -11.39
CA TRP A 328 20.95 -0.02 -12.52
C TRP A 328 20.13 -1.24 -12.95
N THR A 329 20.72 -2.44 -12.86
CA THR A 329 20.03 -3.70 -13.14
C THR A 329 18.89 -3.97 -12.16
N GLY A 330 19.02 -3.53 -10.90
CA GLY A 330 17.94 -3.56 -9.91
C GLY A 330 16.75 -2.74 -10.30
N ILE A 331 16.98 -1.47 -10.66
CA ILE A 331 15.92 -0.55 -11.09
C ILE A 331 15.14 -1.17 -12.26
N LEU A 332 15.84 -1.68 -13.27
CA LEU A 332 15.20 -2.30 -14.44
C LEU A 332 14.39 -3.53 -14.04
N THR A 333 14.95 -4.39 -13.18
CA THR A 333 14.29 -5.61 -12.71
C THR A 333 13.01 -5.30 -11.94
N VAL A 334 13.08 -4.36 -11.00
CA VAL A 334 11.93 -3.93 -10.20
C VAL A 334 10.87 -3.23 -11.06
N ALA A 335 11.28 -2.40 -12.02
CA ALA A 335 10.36 -1.77 -12.96
C ALA A 335 9.60 -2.79 -13.81
N ILE A 336 10.28 -3.81 -14.34
CA ILE A 336 9.66 -4.90 -15.11
C ILE A 336 8.74 -5.72 -14.21
N ALA A 337 9.18 -6.10 -13.02
CA ALA A 337 8.39 -6.89 -12.07
C ALA A 337 7.12 -6.15 -11.63
N LEU A 338 7.24 -4.88 -11.26
CA LEU A 338 6.11 -4.04 -10.86
C LEU A 338 5.16 -3.80 -12.05
N GLY A 339 5.68 -3.50 -13.24
CA GLY A 339 4.88 -3.36 -14.45
C GLY A 339 4.12 -4.64 -14.80
N GLY A 340 4.77 -5.80 -14.70
CA GLY A 340 4.15 -7.12 -14.87
C GLY A 340 3.05 -7.39 -13.85
N LEU A 341 3.31 -7.12 -12.57
CA LEU A 341 2.33 -7.23 -11.49
C LEU A 341 1.11 -6.35 -11.73
N LEU A 342 1.32 -5.07 -12.07
CA LEU A 342 0.23 -4.14 -12.41
C LEU A 342 -0.54 -4.60 -13.65
N GLY A 343 0.15 -5.16 -14.64
CA GLY A 343 -0.46 -5.79 -15.82
C GLY A 343 -1.40 -6.94 -15.42
N VAL A 344 -0.93 -7.88 -14.59
CA VAL A 344 -1.74 -8.98 -14.07
C VAL A 344 -2.93 -8.48 -13.26
N LEU A 345 -2.71 -7.54 -12.32
CA LEU A 345 -3.78 -6.94 -11.54
C LEU A 345 -4.83 -6.26 -12.45
N SER A 346 -4.39 -5.56 -13.49
CA SER A 346 -5.29 -4.90 -14.44
C SER A 346 -6.14 -5.91 -15.22
N LEU A 347 -5.59 -7.08 -15.58
CA LEU A 347 -6.30 -8.15 -16.28
C LEU A 347 -7.30 -8.86 -15.36
N VAL A 348 -6.87 -9.18 -14.13
CA VAL A 348 -7.68 -9.88 -13.12
C VAL A 348 -8.83 -9.02 -12.62
N LEU A 349 -8.59 -7.73 -12.41
CA LEU A 349 -9.58 -6.79 -11.89
C LEU A 349 -10.37 -6.09 -13.02
N ARG A 350 -10.12 -6.46 -14.28
CA ARG A 350 -10.85 -5.91 -15.43
C ARG A 350 -12.32 -6.29 -15.35
N GLY A 351 -13.19 -5.30 -15.25
CA GLY A 351 -14.63 -5.55 -15.28
C GLY A 351 -15.46 -4.32 -15.05
N ARG A 352 -16.76 -4.47 -15.29
CA ARG A 352 -17.79 -3.47 -14.94
C ARG A 352 -18.72 -3.95 -13.84
N SER A 353 -18.55 -5.17 -13.35
CA SER A 353 -19.32 -5.64 -12.21
C SER A 353 -18.97 -4.78 -10.98
N PRO A 354 -19.92 -4.53 -10.06
CA PRO A 354 -19.64 -3.75 -8.86
C PRO A 354 -18.44 -4.30 -8.09
N SER A 355 -18.30 -5.62 -8.01
CA SER A 355 -17.17 -6.29 -7.37
C SER A 355 -15.82 -5.94 -8.02
N ALA A 356 -15.74 -5.98 -9.35
CA ALA A 356 -14.52 -5.61 -10.07
C ALA A 356 -14.17 -4.13 -9.88
N VAL A 357 -15.16 -3.24 -9.88
CA VAL A 357 -14.96 -1.80 -9.65
C VAL A 357 -14.43 -1.53 -8.24
N LEU A 358 -15.02 -2.14 -7.21
CA LEU A 358 -14.60 -1.97 -5.82
C LEU A 358 -13.18 -2.51 -5.57
N LEU A 359 -12.89 -3.72 -6.06
CA LEU A 359 -11.55 -4.31 -5.94
C LEU A 359 -10.51 -3.52 -6.73
N SER A 360 -10.85 -3.04 -7.94
CA SER A 360 -9.98 -2.16 -8.72
C SER A 360 -9.66 -0.87 -7.98
N ALA A 361 -10.67 -0.22 -7.40
CA ALA A 361 -10.46 1.02 -6.64
C ALA A 361 -9.56 0.79 -5.42
N MET A 362 -9.77 -0.29 -4.67
CA MET A 362 -8.89 -0.67 -3.56
C MET A 362 -7.46 -0.96 -4.03
N ALA A 363 -7.29 -1.78 -5.06
CA ALA A 363 -5.99 -2.13 -5.60
C ALA A 363 -5.23 -0.90 -6.10
N SER A 364 -5.89 -0.01 -6.85
CA SER A 364 -5.31 1.27 -7.26
C SER A 364 -4.89 2.12 -6.07
N THR A 365 -5.71 2.19 -5.02
CA THR A 365 -5.37 2.95 -3.81
C THR A 365 -4.13 2.37 -3.13
N VAL A 366 -4.06 1.06 -2.99
CA VAL A 366 -2.89 0.35 -2.42
C VAL A 366 -1.63 0.64 -3.24
N VAL A 367 -1.72 0.58 -4.57
CA VAL A 367 -0.59 0.86 -5.47
C VAL A 367 -0.15 2.33 -5.35
N ILE A 368 -1.09 3.27 -5.37
CA ILE A 368 -0.79 4.71 -5.20
C ILE A 368 -0.15 4.97 -3.83
N SER A 369 -0.63 4.29 -2.78
CA SER A 369 -0.05 4.37 -1.44
C SER A 369 1.36 3.78 -1.37
N GLY A 370 1.58 2.71 -2.14
CA GLY A 370 2.75 1.85 -2.06
C GLY A 370 3.94 2.32 -2.89
N ILE A 371 3.72 3.16 -3.91
CA ILE A 371 4.76 3.45 -4.90
C ILE A 371 5.94 4.26 -4.34
N GLU A 372 5.71 5.05 -3.29
CA GLU A 372 6.75 5.86 -2.66
C GLU A 372 7.43 5.17 -1.48
N THR A 373 6.95 4.00 -1.04
CA THR A 373 7.52 3.27 0.10
C THR A 373 8.49 2.18 -0.35
N ASP A 374 9.00 1.39 0.58
CA ASP A 374 9.86 0.24 0.30
C ASP A 374 9.05 -0.95 -0.24
N SER A 375 9.75 -1.89 -0.86
CA SER A 375 9.18 -3.09 -1.46
C SER A 375 8.42 -3.95 -0.45
N THR A 376 8.89 -3.99 0.80
CA THR A 376 8.27 -4.72 1.91
C THR A 376 6.90 -4.16 2.21
N HIS A 377 6.77 -2.85 2.34
CA HIS A 377 5.50 -2.20 2.64
C HIS A 377 4.53 -2.30 1.46
N ALA A 378 5.01 -2.11 0.23
CA ALA A 378 4.19 -2.23 -0.99
C ALA A 378 3.62 -3.64 -1.18
N ILE A 379 4.45 -4.68 -1.02
CA ILE A 379 4.04 -6.09 -1.17
C ILE A 379 3.18 -6.53 0.02
N GLY A 380 3.45 -6.01 1.22
CA GLY A 380 2.69 -6.31 2.43
C GLY A 380 1.20 -5.95 2.35
N PHE A 381 0.80 -5.09 1.41
CA PHE A 381 -0.60 -4.78 1.17
C PHE A 381 -1.34 -5.76 0.24
N LEU A 382 -0.63 -6.58 -0.55
CA LEU A 382 -1.29 -7.56 -1.43
C LEU A 382 -2.16 -8.57 -0.65
N PRO A 383 -1.71 -9.13 0.50
CA PRO A 383 -2.58 -9.92 1.36
C PRO A 383 -3.85 -9.21 1.79
N ALA A 384 -3.83 -7.89 2.04
CA ALA A 384 -5.04 -7.17 2.42
C ALA A 384 -6.10 -7.21 1.32
N ILE A 385 -5.71 -7.10 0.04
CA ILE A 385 -6.62 -7.22 -1.10
C ILE A 385 -7.24 -8.63 -1.17
N LEU A 386 -6.41 -9.67 -1.00
CA LEU A 386 -6.85 -11.06 -1.17
C LEU A 386 -7.64 -11.60 0.04
N VAL A 387 -7.16 -11.33 1.26
CA VAL A 387 -7.69 -11.88 2.51
C VAL A 387 -8.92 -11.12 2.96
N LEU A 388 -8.95 -9.80 2.80
CA LEU A 388 -10.06 -8.96 3.23
C LEU A 388 -10.92 -8.50 2.05
N GLY A 389 -10.27 -7.94 1.02
CA GLY A 389 -10.97 -7.32 -0.10
C GLY A 389 -11.93 -8.28 -0.80
N VAL A 390 -11.45 -9.47 -1.19
CA VAL A 390 -12.28 -10.45 -1.92
C VAL A 390 -13.47 -10.96 -1.09
N PRO A 391 -13.30 -11.45 0.16
CA PRO A 391 -14.45 -11.90 0.96
C PRO A 391 -15.43 -10.78 1.28
N LEU A 392 -14.94 -9.59 1.62
CA LEU A 392 -15.80 -8.46 1.96
C LEU A 392 -16.60 -7.99 0.74
N VAL A 393 -15.96 -7.87 -0.43
CA VAL A 393 -16.67 -7.50 -1.66
C VAL A 393 -17.74 -8.54 -1.98
N ARG A 394 -17.45 -9.85 -1.89
CA ARG A 394 -18.47 -10.90 -2.06
C ARG A 394 -19.62 -10.79 -1.06
N TRP A 395 -19.34 -10.41 0.18
CA TRP A 395 -20.38 -10.14 1.16
C TRP A 395 -21.20 -8.89 0.80
N LEU A 396 -20.59 -7.83 0.26
CA LEU A 396 -21.29 -6.63 -0.22
C LEU A 396 -22.13 -6.89 -1.47
N THR A 397 -21.73 -7.84 -2.31
CA THR A 397 -22.39 -8.25 -3.56
C THR A 397 -22.87 -9.71 -3.50
N PRO A 398 -23.87 -10.03 -2.64
CA PRO A 398 -24.40 -11.39 -2.56
C PRO A 398 -24.80 -11.91 -3.93
N LEU A 399 -24.57 -13.20 -4.18
CA LEU A 399 -25.16 -13.85 -5.35
C LEU A 399 -26.68 -13.68 -5.27
N ARG A 400 -27.29 -13.28 -6.40
CA ARG A 400 -28.74 -13.37 -6.55
C ARG A 400 -29.04 -14.86 -6.50
N THR A 401 -29.58 -15.34 -5.39
CA THR A 401 -30.19 -16.67 -5.37
C THR A 401 -31.34 -16.55 -6.35
N GLU A 402 -31.18 -17.12 -7.55
CA GLU A 402 -32.34 -17.38 -8.40
C GLU A 402 -33.30 -18.17 -7.51
N LYS A 403 -34.45 -17.57 -7.20
CA LYS A 403 -35.51 -18.34 -6.55
C LYS A 403 -35.80 -19.49 -7.53
N PRO A 404 -35.74 -20.76 -7.09
CA PRO A 404 -36.12 -21.87 -7.95
C PRO A 404 -37.58 -21.72 -8.42
#